data_AF-A0A1X7L256-F1
#
_entry.id   AF-A0A1X7L256-F1
#
_cell.length_a   1.000
_cell.length_b   1.000
_cell.length_c   1.000
_cell.angle_alpha   90.00
_cell.angle_beta   90.00
_cell.angle_gamma   90.00
#
_symmetry.space_group_name_H-M   'P 1'
#
loop_
_entity.id
_entity.type
_entity.pdbx_description
1 polymer ?
#
loop_
_entity_poly.entity_id
_entity_poly.type
_entity_poly.pdbx_seq_one_letter_code
_entity_poly.pdbx_strand_id
1 'polypeptide(L)'
;MINRVTETLSRVTQLGSNERHALPAVIGGDLLRHGKLALCLFVAIIVTAVSVVTTAHHTRLLTAQREQMVLERDALDIEWRNLILEENALGDHSRVERIATEKLQLQHVDPSQENIVVQQ
;
A
#
# COMPACT_ATOMS: atom_id res chain seq x y z
N MET A 1 19.16 59.13 -65.76
CA MET A 1 18.20 58.00 -65.93
C MET A 1 18.54 56.78 -65.06
N ILE A 2 19.82 56.48 -64.84
CA ILE A 2 20.30 55.31 -64.06
C ILE A 2 19.87 55.34 -62.58
N ASN A 3 19.83 56.52 -61.94
CA ASN A 3 19.55 56.63 -60.50
C ASN A 3 18.14 56.17 -60.09
N ARG A 4 17.14 56.34 -60.96
CA ARG A 4 15.76 55.88 -60.71
C ARG A 4 15.64 54.37 -60.77
N VAL A 5 16.41 53.70 -61.63
CA VAL A 5 16.41 52.25 -61.77
C VAL A 5 16.98 51.60 -60.50
N THR A 6 18.07 52.16 -59.97
CA THR A 6 18.66 51.69 -58.70
C THR A 6 17.71 51.84 -57.52
N GLU A 7 16.96 52.94 -57.46
CA GLU A 7 15.97 53.18 -56.39
C GLU A 7 14.76 52.23 -56.48
N THR A 8 14.37 51.84 -57.70
CA THR A 8 13.30 50.85 -57.89
C THR A 8 13.75 49.43 -57.52
N LEU A 9 15.01 49.06 -57.81
CA LEU A 9 15.55 47.76 -57.46
C LEU A 9 15.76 47.61 -55.95
N SER A 10 16.18 48.68 -55.26
CA SER A 10 16.31 48.67 -53.80
C SER A 10 14.94 48.52 -53.11
N ARG A 11 13.89 49.23 -53.58
CA ARG A 11 12.53 49.07 -53.05
C ARG A 11 11.99 47.66 -53.25
N VAL A 12 12.14 47.06 -54.43
CA VAL A 12 11.67 45.69 -54.70
C VAL A 12 12.39 44.66 -53.83
N THR A 13 13.69 44.86 -53.58
CA THR A 13 14.47 43.98 -52.70
C THR A 13 14.05 44.11 -51.23
N GLN A 14 13.66 45.31 -50.80
CA GLN A 14 13.23 45.58 -49.42
C GLN A 14 11.81 45.04 -49.12
N LEU A 15 10.92 44.96 -50.12
CA LEU A 15 9.61 44.33 -49.95
C LEU A 15 9.70 42.81 -49.67
N GLY A 16 10.74 42.12 -50.17
CA GLY A 16 10.86 40.66 -50.07
C GLY A 16 11.51 40.10 -48.81
N SER A 17 12.13 40.94 -47.97
CA SER A 17 12.87 40.50 -46.76
C SER A 17 12.05 40.61 -45.47
N ASN A 18 11.06 41.51 -45.44
CA ASN A 18 10.28 41.80 -44.23
C ASN A 18 9.18 40.76 -43.95
N GLU A 19 8.69 40.03 -44.96
CA GLU A 19 7.62 39.03 -44.79
C GLU A 19 8.10 37.67 -44.30
N ARG A 20 9.39 37.35 -44.49
CA ARG A 20 9.94 36.02 -44.11
C ARG A 20 10.26 35.89 -42.63
N HIS A 21 10.33 37.01 -41.89
CA HIS A 21 10.71 37.03 -40.47
C HIS A 21 9.52 37.02 -39.50
N ALA A 22 8.28 37.13 -39.98
CA ALA A 22 7.11 37.22 -39.12
C ALA A 22 6.41 35.88 -38.84
N LEU A 23 6.44 34.91 -39.77
CA LEU A 23 5.63 33.69 -39.64
C LEU A 23 6.19 32.67 -38.63
N PRO A 24 7.49 32.32 -38.63
CA PRO A 24 8.02 31.32 -37.70
C PRO A 24 8.02 31.81 -36.26
N ALA A 25 8.29 33.11 -36.06
CA ALA A 25 8.32 33.74 -34.74
C ALA A 25 6.91 33.87 -34.13
N VAL A 26 5.90 34.17 -34.95
CA VAL A 26 4.50 34.27 -34.48
C VAL A 26 3.93 32.88 -34.18
N ILE A 27 4.19 31.86 -35.01
CA ILE A 27 3.75 30.48 -34.74
C ILE A 27 4.47 29.93 -33.51
N GLY A 28 5.78 30.18 -33.37
CA GLY A 28 6.53 29.82 -32.17
C GLY A 28 5.97 30.49 -30.92
N GLY A 29 5.66 31.80 -30.99
CA GLY A 29 5.05 32.56 -29.90
C GLY A 29 3.63 32.10 -29.55
N ASP A 30 2.81 31.75 -30.54
CA ASP A 30 1.42 31.32 -30.33
C ASP A 30 1.34 29.88 -29.82
N LEU A 31 2.27 29.02 -30.27
CA LEU A 31 2.51 27.68 -29.72
C LEU A 31 3.08 27.76 -28.30
N LEU A 32 3.93 28.74 -27.99
CA LEU A 32 4.38 28.97 -26.61
C LEU A 32 3.26 29.52 -25.72
N ARG A 33 2.34 30.31 -26.28
CA ARG A 33 1.19 30.90 -25.55
C ARG A 33 0.10 29.87 -25.27
N HIS A 34 -0.27 29.04 -26.24
CA HIS A 34 -1.24 27.95 -26.09
C HIS A 34 -0.60 26.67 -25.50
N GLY A 35 0.68 26.43 -25.79
CA GLY A 35 1.44 25.29 -25.31
C GLY A 35 1.82 25.35 -23.84
N LYS A 36 1.52 26.44 -23.11
CA LYS A 36 1.59 26.43 -21.64
C LYS A 36 0.71 25.33 -21.04
N LEU A 37 -0.48 25.11 -21.61
CA LEU A 37 -1.38 24.04 -21.21
C LEU A 37 -0.77 22.67 -21.53
N ALA A 38 -0.23 22.50 -22.73
CA ALA A 38 0.41 21.25 -23.14
C ALA A 38 1.66 20.93 -22.29
N LEU A 39 2.49 21.94 -21.99
CA LEU A 39 3.66 21.83 -21.12
C LEU A 39 3.24 21.49 -19.69
N CYS A 40 2.21 22.14 -19.16
CA CYS A 40 1.66 21.84 -17.84
C CYS A 40 1.13 20.40 -17.77
N LEU A 41 0.40 19.95 -18.80
CA LEU A 41 -0.11 18.59 -18.91
C LEU A 41 1.04 17.57 -18.98
N PHE A 42 2.09 17.88 -19.73
CA PHE A 42 3.28 17.04 -19.85
C PHE A 42 3.99 16.88 -18.50
N VAL A 43 4.20 17.99 -17.78
CA VAL A 43 4.77 17.96 -16.42
C VAL A 43 3.87 17.16 -15.48
N ALA A 44 2.55 17.35 -15.55
CA ALA A 44 1.60 16.60 -14.73
C ALA A 44 1.72 15.08 -14.98
N ILE A 45 1.82 14.64 -16.23
CA ILE A 45 2.01 13.23 -16.59
C ILE A 45 3.31 12.67 -16.00
N ILE A 46 4.42 13.42 -16.07
CA ILE A 46 5.70 13.00 -15.48
C ILE A 46 5.56 12.84 -13.96
N VAL A 47 4.94 13.81 -13.29
CA VAL A 47 4.71 13.74 -11.84
C VAL A 47 3.85 12.53 -11.48
N THR A 48 2.76 12.29 -12.22
CA THR A 48 1.90 11.12 -12.02
C THR A 48 2.67 9.81 -12.24
N ALA A 49 3.49 9.71 -13.29
CA ALA A 49 4.28 8.52 -13.57
C ALA A 49 5.26 8.20 -12.43
N VAL A 50 6.01 9.21 -11.96
CA VAL A 50 6.92 9.06 -10.81
C VAL A 50 6.14 8.67 -9.56
N SER A 51 5.02 9.32 -9.28
CA SER A 51 4.20 9.05 -8.09
C SER A 51 3.63 7.63 -8.08
N VAL A 52 3.23 7.09 -9.23
CA VAL A 52 2.75 5.69 -9.35
C VAL A 52 3.89 4.71 -9.08
N VAL A 53 5.08 4.96 -9.64
CA VAL A 53 6.25 4.10 -9.43
C VAL A 53 6.69 4.12 -7.96
N THR A 54 6.74 5.30 -7.33
CA THR A 54 7.09 5.41 -5.90
C THR A 54 6.05 4.74 -5.03
N THR A 55 4.76 4.90 -5.31
CA THR A 55 3.67 4.21 -4.59
C THR A 55 3.84 2.71 -4.71
N ALA A 56 4.07 2.16 -5.90
CA ALA A 56 4.29 0.73 -6.10
C ALA A 56 5.53 0.21 -5.35
N HIS A 57 6.62 0.98 -5.33
CA HIS A 57 7.81 0.65 -4.54
C HIS A 57 7.52 0.65 -3.04
N HIS A 58 6.79 1.64 -2.55
CA HIS A 58 6.38 1.73 -1.15
C HIS A 58 5.43 0.59 -0.77
N THR A 59 4.48 0.23 -1.64
CA THR A 59 3.58 -0.90 -1.44
C THR A 59 4.37 -2.20 -1.30
N ARG A 60 5.38 -2.44 -2.13
CA ARG A 60 6.23 -3.65 -2.00
C ARG A 60 7.00 -3.68 -0.69
N LEU A 61 7.55 -2.55 -0.25
CA LEU A 61 8.30 -2.48 1.00
C LEU A 61 7.40 -2.63 2.24
N LEU A 62 6.25 -1.95 2.25
CA LEU A 62 5.27 -2.02 3.32
C LEU A 62 4.62 -3.41 3.40
N THR A 63 4.38 -4.07 2.27
CA THR A 63 3.84 -5.43 2.24
C THR A 63 4.82 -6.42 2.87
N ALA A 64 6.13 -6.30 2.58
CA ALA A 64 7.15 -7.16 3.19
C ALA A 64 7.23 -7.00 4.72
N GLN A 65 7.13 -5.76 5.24
CA GLN A 65 7.09 -5.53 6.70
C GLN A 65 5.81 -6.08 7.34
N ARG A 66 4.68 -5.95 6.63
CA ARG A 66 3.38 -6.43 7.11
C ARG A 66 3.31 -7.95 7.11
N GLU A 67 3.96 -8.62 6.16
CA GLU A 67 4.11 -10.07 6.13
C GLU A 67 4.93 -10.59 7.31
N GLN A 68 6.01 -9.91 7.71
CA GLN A 68 6.85 -10.36 8.83
C GLN A 68 6.10 -10.38 10.18
N MET A 69 5.32 -9.33 10.48
CA MET A 69 4.49 -9.30 11.70
C MET A 69 3.35 -10.34 11.66
N VAL A 70 2.82 -10.62 10.47
CA VAL A 70 1.80 -11.67 10.31
C VAL A 70 2.40 -13.06 10.58
N LEU A 71 3.62 -13.32 10.09
CA LEU A 71 4.32 -14.58 10.34
C LEU A 71 4.61 -14.80 11.83
N GLU A 72 5.04 -13.76 12.54
CA GLU A 72 5.28 -13.86 13.99
C GLU A 72 3.99 -14.13 14.76
N ARG A 73 2.89 -13.46 14.39
CA ARG A 73 1.58 -13.72 14.97
C ARG A 73 1.12 -15.15 14.71
N ASP A 74 1.29 -15.65 13.49
CA ASP A 74 0.88 -17.00 13.12
C ASP A 74 1.69 -18.07 13.88
N ALA A 75 2.99 -17.84 14.10
CA ALA A 75 3.83 -18.72 14.92
C ALA A 75 3.33 -18.77 16.38
N LEU A 76 3.01 -17.61 16.97
CA LEU A 76 2.48 -17.53 18.33
C LEU A 76 1.09 -18.21 18.46
N ASP A 77 0.24 -18.06 17.44
CA ASP A 77 -1.08 -18.70 17.36
C ASP A 77 -0.98 -20.23 17.33
N ILE A 78 0.06 -20.77 16.66
CA ILE A 78 0.34 -22.21 16.62
C ILE A 78 0.79 -22.69 17.99
N GLU A 79 1.73 -21.98 18.61
CA GLU A 79 2.24 -22.33 19.95
C GLU A 79 1.13 -22.28 21.00
N TRP A 80 0.30 -21.25 20.99
CA TRP A 80 -0.86 -21.13 21.87
C TRP A 80 -1.86 -22.28 21.69
N ARG A 81 -2.16 -22.65 20.44
CA ARG A 81 -3.02 -23.82 20.15
C ARG A 81 -2.42 -25.11 20.67
N ASN A 82 -1.10 -25.29 20.53
CA ASN A 82 -0.42 -26.47 21.05
C ASN A 82 -0.49 -26.52 22.58
N LEU A 83 -0.27 -25.38 23.25
CA LEU A 83 -0.35 -25.28 24.70
C LEU A 83 -1.76 -25.61 25.22
N ILE A 84 -2.80 -25.16 24.52
CA ILE A 84 -4.19 -25.50 24.85
C ILE A 84 -4.44 -26.99 24.67
N LEU A 85 -3.93 -27.60 23.60
CA LEU A 85 -4.07 -29.04 23.40
C LEU A 85 -3.35 -29.82 24.50
N GLU A 86 -2.18 -29.36 24.92
CA GLU A 86 -1.43 -29.94 26.05
C GLU A 86 -2.20 -29.78 27.37
N GLU A 87 -2.74 -28.60 27.66
CA GLU A 87 -3.53 -28.34 28.86
C GLU A 87 -4.82 -29.17 28.87
N ASN A 88 -5.54 -29.25 27.75
CA ASN A 88 -6.73 -30.09 27.64
C ASN A 88 -6.37 -31.59 27.78
N ALA A 89 -5.29 -32.05 27.17
CA ALA A 89 -4.82 -33.43 27.35
C ALA A 89 -4.41 -33.73 28.81
N LEU A 90 -3.87 -32.73 29.52
CA LEU A 90 -3.54 -32.81 30.95
C LEU A 90 -4.76 -32.63 31.87
N GLY A 91 -5.82 -32.00 31.38
CA GLY A 91 -7.06 -31.68 32.09
C GLY A 91 -8.15 -32.74 31.98
N ASP A 92 -8.20 -33.50 30.89
CA ASP A 92 -9.38 -34.31 30.55
C ASP A 92 -9.52 -35.64 31.33
N HIS A 93 -8.48 -36.21 31.95
CA HIS A 93 -8.73 -37.49 32.65
C HIS A 93 -7.80 -37.96 33.79
N SER A 94 -6.52 -37.60 33.85
CA SER A 94 -5.59 -38.43 34.64
C SER A 94 -5.33 -37.98 36.09
N ARG A 95 -5.59 -36.70 36.43
CA ARG A 95 -5.06 -36.12 37.68
C ARG A 95 -6.09 -35.90 38.77
N VAL A 96 -7.29 -35.42 38.43
CA VAL A 96 -8.32 -35.16 39.45
C VAL A 96 -8.88 -36.48 39.98
N GLU A 97 -9.15 -37.45 39.09
CA GLU A 97 -9.64 -38.77 39.46
C GLU A 97 -8.58 -39.58 40.23
N ARG A 98 -7.32 -39.61 39.76
CA ARG A 98 -6.24 -40.29 40.47
C ARG A 98 -5.92 -39.69 41.84
N ILE A 99 -5.95 -38.37 41.99
CA ILE A 99 -5.76 -37.73 43.31
C ILE A 99 -6.94 -38.03 44.24
N ALA A 100 -8.18 -38.04 43.74
CA ALA A 100 -9.36 -38.39 44.52
C ALA A 100 -9.40 -39.87 44.94
N THR A 101 -8.93 -40.78 44.08
CA THR A 101 -8.89 -42.22 44.39
C THR A 101 -7.68 -42.61 45.23
N GLU A 102 -6.45 -42.15 44.89
CA GLU A 102 -5.22 -42.58 45.58
C GLU A 102 -4.94 -41.82 46.88
N LYS A 103 -5.23 -40.51 46.97
CA LYS A 103 -4.93 -39.73 48.19
C LYS A 103 -6.11 -39.59 49.15
N LEU A 104 -7.33 -39.65 48.64
CA LEU A 104 -8.54 -39.43 49.43
C LEU A 104 -9.29 -40.72 49.79
N GLN A 105 -8.86 -41.90 49.31
CA GLN A 105 -9.53 -43.19 49.55
C GLN A 105 -11.06 -43.12 49.39
N LEU A 106 -11.54 -42.32 48.44
CA LEU A 106 -12.97 -42.24 48.14
C LEU A 106 -13.37 -43.50 47.36
N GLN A 107 -13.71 -44.54 48.12
CA GLN A 107 -14.46 -45.69 47.64
C GLN A 107 -15.93 -45.28 47.49
N HIS A 108 -16.57 -45.70 46.39
CA HIS A 108 -18.00 -45.50 46.19
C HIS A 108 -18.76 -46.12 47.38
N VAL A 109 -19.35 -45.28 48.23
CA VAL A 109 -20.00 -45.73 49.47
C VAL A 109 -21.35 -46.31 49.10
N ASP A 110 -21.58 -47.55 49.53
CA ASP A 110 -22.84 -48.27 49.43
C ASP A 110 -23.98 -47.42 50.04
N PRO A 111 -25.17 -47.31 49.39
CA PRO A 111 -26.29 -46.41 49.76
C PRO A 111 -26.89 -46.59 51.17
N SER A 112 -26.28 -47.38 52.05
CA SER A 112 -26.73 -47.68 53.40
C SER A 112 -26.19 -46.73 54.49
N GLN A 113 -25.34 -45.75 54.14
CA GLN A 113 -24.68 -44.83 55.09
C GLN A 113 -24.73 -43.34 54.65
N GLU A 114 -25.83 -42.88 54.04
CA GLU A 114 -26.06 -41.44 53.82
C GLU A 114 -26.85 -40.82 54.99
N ASN A 115 -26.24 -39.88 55.72
CA ASN A 115 -26.95 -38.98 56.62
C ASN A 115 -27.12 -37.61 55.93
N ILE A 116 -28.30 -37.38 55.38
CA ILE A 116 -28.66 -36.12 54.71
C ILE A 116 -29.09 -35.12 55.79
N VAL A 117 -28.20 -34.20 56.14
CA VAL A 117 -28.57 -33.04 56.99
C VAL A 117 -29.34 -32.03 56.15
N VAL A 118 -30.66 -32.03 56.34
CA VAL A 118 -31.56 -30.98 55.84
C VAL A 118 -31.43 -29.79 56.79
N GLN A 119 -30.80 -28.70 56.34
CA GLN A 119 -30.84 -27.42 57.06
C GLN A 119 -32.25 -26.81 56.95
N GLN A 120 -32.78 -26.35 58.08
CA GLN A 120 -33.99 -25.54 58.18
C GLN A 120 -33.76 -24.09 57.76
#